data_AF-A0A2E7TK85-F1
#
_entry.id   AF-A0A2E7TK85-F1
#
_cell.length_a   1.000
_cell.length_b   1.000
_cell.length_c   1.000
_cell.angle_alpha   90.00
_cell.angle_beta   90.00
_cell.angle_gamma   90.00
#
_symmetry.space_group_name_H-M   'P 1'
#
loop_
_entity.id
_entity.type
_entity.pdbx_description
1 polymer ?
#
loop_
_entity_poly.entity_id
_entity_poly.type
_entity_poly.pdbx_seq_one_letter_code
_entity_poly.pdbx_strand_id
1 'polypeptide(L)'
;MKRSIFFSSIYVVIFIVVSVPLILNIKINEVSNRIDEINTQISFLERRKISIDLKHHESYSISSIEKLAKTHSYKRLDISQKINKLEIPYKLKNEGNEKIAILGFGK
;
A
#
# COMPACT_ATOMS: atom_id res chain seq x y z
N MET A 1 -43.25 18.90 -53.14
CA MET A 1 -42.35 17.93 -52.47
C MET A 1 -41.10 18.57 -51.84
N LYS A 2 -40.30 19.37 -52.56
CA LYS A 2 -39.04 19.95 -52.02
C LYS A 2 -39.17 20.75 -50.71
N ARG A 3 -40.22 21.58 -50.54
CA ARG A 3 -40.45 22.35 -49.30
C ARG A 3 -40.80 21.46 -48.10
N SER A 4 -41.58 20.41 -48.30
CA SER A 4 -41.95 19.45 -47.24
C SER A 4 -40.73 18.66 -46.74
N ILE A 5 -39.82 18.29 -47.64
CA ILE A 5 -38.53 17.65 -47.29
C ILE A 5 -37.66 18.62 -46.47
N PHE A 6 -37.63 19.90 -46.84
CA PHE A 6 -36.92 20.95 -46.08
C PHE A 6 -37.45 21.11 -44.65
N PHE A 7 -38.78 21.20 -44.48
CA PHE A 7 -39.39 21.30 -43.15
C PHE A 7 -39.16 20.03 -42.31
N SER A 8 -39.24 18.85 -42.92
CA SER A 8 -38.93 17.59 -42.26
C SER A 8 -37.47 17.53 -41.80
N SER A 9 -36.51 17.98 -42.62
CA SER A 9 -35.10 18.05 -42.24
C SER A 9 -34.86 19.00 -41.07
N ILE A 10 -35.49 20.18 -41.06
CA ILE A 10 -35.39 21.13 -39.95
C ILE A 10 -35.94 20.52 -38.65
N TYR A 11 -37.07 19.82 -38.72
CA TYR A 11 -37.64 19.13 -37.57
C TYR A 11 -36.68 18.07 -37.01
N VAL A 12 -36.07 17.25 -37.87
CA VAL A 12 -35.09 16.23 -37.44
C VAL A 12 -33.88 16.88 -36.77
N VAL A 13 -33.36 17.99 -37.31
CA VAL A 13 -32.24 18.71 -36.71
C VAL A 13 -32.60 19.25 -35.32
N ILE A 14 -33.76 19.90 -35.18
CA ILE A 14 -34.22 20.41 -33.88
C ILE A 14 -34.41 19.26 -32.88
N PHE A 15 -35.00 18.15 -33.34
CA PHE A 15 -35.19 16.97 -32.50
C PHE A 15 -33.87 16.38 -32.00
N ILE A 16 -32.85 16.30 -32.86
CA ILE A 16 -31.51 15.81 -32.47
C ILE A 16 -30.86 16.77 -31.47
N VAL A 17 -30.93 18.08 -31.71
CA VAL A 17 -30.36 19.11 -30.82
C VAL A 17 -30.95 19.02 -29.42
N VAL A 18 -32.22 18.67 -29.28
CA VAL A 18 -32.88 18.52 -27.97
C VAL A 18 -32.65 17.13 -27.37
N SER A 19 -32.68 16.07 -28.18
CA SER A 19 -32.61 14.69 -27.68
C SER A 19 -31.20 14.27 -27.25
N VAL A 20 -30.16 14.75 -27.94
CA VAL A 20 -28.76 14.39 -27.63
C VAL A 20 -28.34 14.86 -26.23
N PRO A 21 -28.51 16.14 -25.84
CA PRO A 21 -28.21 16.60 -24.49
C PRO A 21 -28.99 15.84 -23.41
N LEU A 22 -30.25 15.49 -23.70
CA LEU A 22 -31.09 14.74 -22.76
C LEU A 22 -30.50 13.34 -22.51
N ILE A 23 -30.14 12.62 -23.58
CA ILE A 23 -29.53 11.29 -23.49
C ILE A 23 -28.18 11.35 -22.76
N LEU A 24 -27.39 12.39 -23.03
CA LEU A 24 -26.08 12.58 -22.39
C LEU A 24 -26.24 12.86 -20.91
N ASN A 25 -27.17 13.74 -20.51
CA ASN A 25 -27.43 14.04 -19.11
C ASN A 25 -27.87 12.81 -18.32
N ILE A 26 -28.73 11.96 -18.90
CA ILE A 26 -29.14 10.70 -18.25
C ILE A 26 -27.93 9.78 -18.06
N LYS A 27 -27.09 9.61 -19.09
CA LYS A 27 -25.88 8.78 -19.00
C LYS A 27 -24.86 9.33 -18.01
N ILE A 28 -24.66 10.64 -17.98
CA ILE A 28 -23.77 11.32 -17.02
C ILE A 28 -24.26 11.07 -15.60
N ASN A 29 -25.57 11.20 -15.36
CA ASN A 29 -26.15 10.96 -14.05
C ASN A 29 -26.00 9.50 -13.60
N GLU A 30 -26.24 8.55 -14.52
CA GLU A 30 -26.02 7.12 -14.23
C GLU A 30 -24.56 6.82 -13.88
N VAL A 31 -23.62 7.36 -14.65
CA VAL A 31 -22.19 7.20 -14.38
C VAL A 31 -21.79 7.87 -13.06
N SER A 32 -22.32 9.05 -12.76
CA SER A 32 -22.07 9.75 -11.51
C SER A 32 -22.51 8.92 -10.30
N ASN A 33 -23.72 8.36 -10.34
CA ASN A 33 -24.22 7.51 -9.27
C ASN A 33 -23.35 6.26 -9.05
N ARG A 34 -22.87 5.64 -10.14
CA ARG A 34 -21.96 4.49 -10.04
C ARG A 34 -20.61 4.88 -9.44
N ILE A 35 -20.08 6.06 -9.79
CA ILE A 35 -18.84 6.59 -9.21
C ILE A 35 -19.02 6.84 -7.72
N ASP A 36 -20.14 7.44 -7.32
CA ASP A 36 -20.45 7.69 -5.91
C ASP A 36 -20.55 6.39 -5.13
N GLU A 37 -21.23 5.37 -5.66
CA GLU A 37 -21.30 4.05 -5.06
C GLU A 37 -19.90 3.45 -4.86
N ILE A 38 -19.06 3.47 -5.90
CA ILE A 38 -17.68 2.96 -5.81
C ILE A 38 -16.88 3.73 -4.76
N ASN A 39 -17.00 5.05 -4.70
CA ASN A 39 -16.30 5.87 -3.71
C ASN A 39 -16.72 5.51 -2.27
N THR A 40 -18.01 5.25 -2.04
CA THR A 40 -18.46 4.79 -0.72
C THR A 40 -17.89 3.42 -0.36
N GLN A 41 -17.82 2.50 -1.32
CA GLN A 41 -17.23 1.18 -1.11
C GLN A 41 -15.73 1.26 -0.82
N ILE A 42 -14.99 2.11 -1.54
CA ILE A 42 -13.56 2.36 -1.29
C ILE A 42 -13.36 2.88 0.14
N SER A 43 -14.13 3.91 0.54
CA SER A 43 -14.01 4.48 1.88
C SER A 43 -14.33 3.43 2.97
N PHE A 44 -15.33 2.58 2.75
CA PHE A 44 -15.65 1.50 3.66
C PHE A 44 -14.51 0.47 3.78
N LEU A 45 -13.91 0.08 2.65
CA LEU A 45 -12.80 -0.88 2.63
C LEU A 45 -11.54 -0.30 3.29
N GLU A 46 -11.23 0.98 3.10
CA GLU A 46 -10.11 1.64 3.78
C GLU A 46 -10.28 1.64 5.29
N ARG A 47 -11.47 2.00 5.79
CA ARG A 47 -11.78 1.92 7.23
C ARG A 47 -11.61 0.51 7.77
N ARG A 48 -12.08 -0.50 7.02
CA ARG A 48 -11.96 -1.91 7.42
C ARG A 48 -10.50 -2.38 7.42
N LYS A 49 -9.70 -1.96 6.45
CA LYS A 49 -8.26 -2.22 6.41
C LYS A 49 -7.56 -1.66 7.65
N ILE A 50 -7.82 -0.40 7.98
CA ILE A 50 -7.24 0.27 9.17
C ILE A 50 -7.66 -0.47 10.46
N SER A 51 -8.93 -0.84 10.58
CA SER A 51 -9.43 -1.59 11.75
C SER A 51 -8.75 -2.96 11.90
N ILE A 52 -8.53 -3.68 10.80
CA ILE A 52 -7.83 -4.96 10.81
C ILE A 52 -6.36 -4.76 11.21
N ASP A 53 -5.70 -3.74 10.67
CA ASP A 53 -4.31 -3.44 10.97
C ASP A 53 -4.11 -3.08 12.45
N LEU A 54 -4.98 -2.23 13.00
CA LEU A 54 -5.00 -1.91 14.42
C LEU A 54 -5.21 -3.16 15.28
N LYS A 55 -6.20 -4.00 14.93
CA LYS A 55 -6.46 -5.25 15.66
C LYS A 55 -5.26 -6.21 15.59
N HIS A 56 -4.60 -6.29 14.44
CA HIS A 56 -3.40 -7.09 14.27
C HIS A 56 -2.26 -6.56 15.16
N HIS A 57 -2.00 -5.25 15.11
CA HIS A 57 -0.97 -4.62 15.93
C HIS A 57 -1.25 -4.79 17.43
N GLU A 58 -2.50 -4.60 17.88
CA GLU A 58 -2.88 -4.85 19.27
C GLU A 58 -2.63 -6.30 19.68
N SER A 59 -3.06 -7.26 18.86
CA SER A 59 -2.94 -8.70 19.17
C SER A 59 -1.49 -9.18 19.23
N TYR A 60 -0.64 -8.68 18.33
CA TYR A 60 0.77 -9.12 18.21
C TYR A 60 1.78 -8.11 18.78
N SER A 61 1.30 -7.10 19.51
CA SER A 61 2.19 -6.16 20.22
C SER A 61 2.98 -6.87 21.31
N ILE A 62 4.16 -6.31 21.62
CA ILE A 62 5.00 -6.77 22.74
C ILE A 62 4.20 -6.79 24.05
N SER A 63 3.33 -5.80 24.25
CA SER A 63 2.40 -5.72 25.39
C SER A 63 1.49 -6.95 25.48
N SER A 64 0.89 -7.37 24.36
CA SER A 64 0.00 -8.53 24.33
C SER A 64 0.76 -9.84 24.51
N ILE A 65 1.95 -9.95 23.93
CA ILE A 65 2.85 -11.09 24.16
C ILE A 65 3.26 -11.17 25.62
N GLU A 66 3.57 -10.04 26.27
CA GLU A 66 3.92 -9.99 27.68
C GLU A 66 2.74 -10.37 28.58
N LYS A 67 1.53 -9.89 28.28
CA LYS A 67 0.31 -10.32 28.99
C LYS A 67 0.10 -11.83 28.88
N LEU A 68 0.22 -12.38 27.67
CA LEU A 68 0.09 -13.82 27.44
C LEU A 68 1.18 -14.62 28.19
N ALA A 69 2.42 -14.12 28.19
CA ALA A 69 3.52 -14.72 28.92
C ALA A 69 3.25 -14.75 30.44
N LYS A 70 2.70 -13.67 31.01
CA LYS A 70 2.29 -13.62 32.42
C LYS A 70 1.18 -14.64 32.73
N THR A 71 0.17 -14.76 31.87
CA THR A 71 -0.93 -15.72 32.06
C THR A 71 -0.43 -17.17 32.08
N HIS A 72 0.53 -17.52 31.22
CA HIS A 72 1.07 -18.87 31.11
C HIS A 72 2.37 -19.09 31.90
N SER A 73 2.76 -18.15 32.76
CA SER A 73 4.00 -18.20 33.57
C SER A 73 5.27 -18.38 32.72
N TYR A 74 5.27 -17.93 31.47
CA TYR A 74 6.47 -17.89 30.65
C TYR A 74 7.38 -16.75 31.11
N LYS A 75 8.63 -17.08 31.37
CA LYS A 75 9.66 -16.10 31.71
C LYS A 75 10.42 -15.72 30.44
N ARG A 76 10.60 -14.42 30.21
CA ARG A 76 11.47 -13.94 29.13
C ARG A 76 12.87 -14.50 29.38
N LEU A 77 13.41 -15.24 28.41
CA LEU A 77 14.81 -15.64 28.40
C LEU A 77 15.63 -14.38 28.19
N ASP A 78 16.10 -13.78 29.29
CA ASP A 78 17.24 -12.89 29.24
C ASP A 78 18.44 -13.74 28.84
N ILE A 79 18.69 -13.80 27.53
CA ILE A 79 20.00 -14.20 27.03
C ILE A 79 20.92 -13.09 27.53
N SER A 80 21.49 -13.29 28.72
CA SER A 80 22.77 -12.68 29.01
C SER A 80 23.66 -13.19 27.89
N GLN A 81 23.93 -12.34 26.91
CA GLN A 81 25.07 -12.55 26.04
C GLN A 81 26.24 -12.53 27.01
N LYS A 82 26.56 -13.69 27.58
CA LYS A 82 27.88 -13.95 28.11
C LYS A 82 28.72 -13.65 26.90
N ILE A 83 29.39 -12.50 26.92
CA ILE A 83 30.45 -12.18 25.98
C ILE A 83 31.51 -13.23 26.31
N ASN A 84 31.27 -14.48 25.90
CA ASN A 84 32.33 -15.39 25.60
C ASN A 84 33.13 -14.56 24.61
N LYS A 85 34.31 -14.15 25.05
CA LYS A 85 35.38 -13.71 24.18
C LYS A 85 35.64 -14.88 23.23
N LEU A 86 34.75 -15.08 22.26
CA LEU A 86 35.03 -15.82 21.06
C LEU A 86 36.12 -14.96 20.44
N GLU A 87 37.36 -15.43 20.63
CA GLU A 87 38.51 -14.85 19.97
C GLU A 87 38.14 -14.76 18.49
N ILE A 88 38.04 -13.54 18.00
CA ILE A 88 37.82 -13.27 16.59
C ILE A 88 38.98 -13.97 15.87
N PRO A 89 38.75 -14.99 15.02
CA PRO A 89 39.82 -15.84 14.48
C PRO A 89 40.83 -15.08 13.60
N TYR A 90 40.60 -13.79 13.37
CA TYR A 90 41.38 -12.92 12.49
C TYR A 90 42.08 -11.78 13.22
N LYS A 91 42.03 -11.70 14.56
CA LYS A 91 42.96 -10.82 15.29
C LYS A 91 44.32 -11.49 15.29
N LEU A 92 45.03 -11.32 14.17
CA LEU A 92 46.44 -11.62 14.04
C LEU A 92 47.16 -11.02 15.26
N LYS A 93 47.67 -11.89 16.12
CA LYS A 93 48.64 -11.51 17.13
C LYS A 93 49.81 -10.92 16.37
N ASN A 94 50.02 -9.61 16.50
CA ASN A 94 51.27 -8.98 16.10
C ASN A 94 52.37 -9.48 17.05
N GLU A 95 52.83 -10.71 16.83
CA GLU A 95 54.15 -11.17 17.23
C GLU A 95 55.04 -11.14 15.97
N GLY A 96 56.01 -10.23 15.99
CA GLY A 96 57.28 -10.40 15.30
C GLY A 96 57.31 -10.19 13.78
N ASN A 97 57.84 -9.03 13.38
CA ASN A 97 58.90 -8.92 12.36
C ASN A 97 58.77 -9.71 11.05
N GLU A 98 57.69 -9.55 10.29
CA GLU A 98 57.73 -9.89 8.86
C GLU A 98 57.51 -8.64 8.01
N LYS A 99 58.52 -8.32 7.19
CA LYS A 99 58.51 -7.20 6.24
C LYS A 99 57.46 -7.48 5.17
N ILE A 100 56.25 -6.94 5.37
CA ILE A 100 55.21 -6.98 4.35
C ILE A 100 55.58 -5.96 3.26
N ALA A 101 56.07 -6.44 2.12
CA ALA A 101 56.26 -5.61 0.94
C ALA A 101 54.90 -5.37 0.27
N ILE A 102 54.35 -4.17 0.44
CA ILE A 102 53.12 -3.77 -0.23
C ILE A 102 53.47 -3.38 -1.68
N LEU A 103 53.18 -4.26 -2.63
CA LEU A 103 53.23 -3.94 -4.07
C LEU A 103 51.94 -3.20 -4.46
N GLY A 104 52.03 -1.88 -4.56
CA GLY A 104 50.95 -1.05 -5.09
C GLY A 104 50.87 -1.16 -6.61
N PHE A 105 49.74 -1.66 -7.12
CA PHE A 105 49.40 -1.52 -8.54
C PHE A 105 48.42 -0.35 -8.68
N GLY A 106 48.88 0.72 -9.32
CA GLY A 106 48.01 1.82 -9.76
C GLY A 106 47.43 1.53 -11.15
N LYS A 107 46.11 1.66 -11.30
CA LYS A 107 45.48 2.81 -11.96
C LYS A 107 44.01 2.86 -11.57
#